data_AF-A0AA38XC46-F1
#
_entry.id   AF-A0AA38XC46-F1
#
_cell.length_a   1.000
_cell.length_b   1.000
_cell.length_c   1.000
_cell.angle_alpha   90.00
_cell.angle_beta   90.00
_cell.angle_gamma   90.00
#
_symmetry.space_group_name_H-M   'P 1'
#
loop_
_entity.id
_entity.type
_entity.pdbx_description
1 polymer ?
#
loop_
_entity_poly.entity_id
_entity_poly.type
_entity_poly.pdbx_seq_one_letter_code
_entity_poly.pdbx_strand_id
1 'polypeptide(L)'
;MYSSLLLPWSTDPSERETAYRAAGLLRTKGSLFLLPPPDSALRETYNAPPRPKTRMSSGAVALCKHFERGGASSERGVAHPFWTLPKGSNENKTQIARQILDQMLADTVWKNVMLLHTGLAVYEIRNAKGFGMRWTLDIEEREDQNNVTTADETEMAKSNSACSQDKDKDDFEKDFQITKINFRGFLEPIAGMDHELND
;
A
#
# COMPACT_ATOMS: atom_id res chain seq x y z
N MET A 1 5.80 -15.75 10.64
CA MET A 1 5.20 -14.87 9.60
C MET A 1 5.29 -15.57 8.25
N TYR A 2 4.38 -15.31 7.29
CA TYR A 2 4.17 -16.10 6.05
C TYR A 2 5.41 -16.36 5.16
N SER A 3 6.27 -17.27 5.58
CA SER A 3 7.54 -17.59 4.91
C SER A 3 7.32 -18.19 3.53
N SER A 4 6.21 -18.91 3.32
CA SER A 4 5.90 -19.53 2.02
C SER A 4 5.55 -18.52 0.92
N LEU A 5 5.23 -17.27 1.28
CA LEU A 5 4.96 -16.20 0.31
C LEU A 5 6.23 -15.46 -0.12
N LEU A 6 7.33 -15.62 0.63
CA LEU A 6 8.57 -14.92 0.37
C LEU A 6 9.28 -15.51 -0.84
N LEU A 7 9.71 -14.63 -1.74
CA LEU A 7 10.57 -14.97 -2.86
C LEU A 7 12.01 -14.57 -2.54
N PRO A 8 13.01 -15.33 -3.03
CA PRO A 8 14.40 -14.94 -2.91
C PRO A 8 14.66 -13.63 -3.66
N TRP A 9 15.60 -12.83 -3.14
CA TRP A 9 16.12 -11.65 -3.82
C TRP A 9 16.95 -12.04 -5.05
N SER A 10 17.04 -11.14 -6.02
CA SER A 10 17.84 -11.35 -7.24
C SER A 10 19.33 -11.43 -6.90
N THR A 11 20.08 -12.22 -7.65
CA THR A 11 21.54 -12.33 -7.49
C THR A 11 22.27 -11.07 -7.94
N ASP A 12 21.68 -10.35 -8.90
CA ASP A 12 22.15 -9.06 -9.42
C ASP A 12 20.98 -8.05 -9.28
N PRO A 13 20.79 -7.46 -8.08
CA PRO A 13 19.63 -6.62 -7.82
C PRO A 13 19.76 -5.25 -8.47
N SER A 14 18.67 -4.78 -9.08
CA SER A 14 18.57 -3.37 -9.49
C SER A 14 18.71 -2.42 -8.30
N GLU A 15 18.99 -1.13 -8.57
CA GLU A 15 19.02 -0.10 -7.53
C GLU A 15 17.68 -0.03 -6.77
N ARG A 16 16.56 -0.18 -7.48
CA ARG A 16 15.22 -0.21 -6.88
C ARG A 16 15.03 -1.41 -5.95
N GLU A 17 15.42 -2.61 -6.38
CA GLU A 17 15.36 -3.81 -5.52
C GLU A 17 16.21 -3.64 -4.27
N THR A 18 17.40 -3.04 -4.43
CA THR A 18 18.32 -2.75 -3.32
C THR A 18 17.70 -1.76 -2.33
N ALA A 19 17.13 -0.65 -2.81
CA ALA A 19 16.47 0.35 -1.97
C ALA A 19 15.22 -0.23 -1.27
N TYR A 20 14.43 -1.02 -2.00
CA TYR A 20 13.24 -1.68 -1.50
C TYR A 20 13.57 -2.64 -0.34
N ARG A 21 14.62 -3.46 -0.53
CA ARG A 21 15.14 -4.34 0.52
C ARG A 21 15.70 -3.56 1.71
N ALA A 22 16.46 -2.49 1.46
CA ALA A 22 17.05 -1.66 2.52
C ALA A 22 15.98 -0.97 3.39
N ALA A 23 14.83 -0.63 2.81
CA ALA A 23 13.67 -0.09 3.52
C ALA A 23 12.87 -1.15 4.32
N GLY A 24 13.33 -2.40 4.33
CA GLY A 24 12.73 -3.51 5.08
C GLY A 24 11.40 -3.99 4.49
N LEU A 25 11.21 -3.84 3.17
CA LEU A 25 10.08 -4.46 2.48
C LEU A 25 10.42 -5.88 2.04
N LEU A 26 9.38 -6.69 1.91
CA LEU A 26 9.47 -8.10 1.59
C LEU A 26 9.10 -8.32 0.12
N ARG A 27 9.76 -9.29 -0.51
CA ARG A 27 9.47 -9.69 -1.89
C ARG A 27 8.53 -10.88 -1.90
N THR A 28 7.37 -10.72 -2.51
CA THR A 28 6.42 -11.78 -2.88
C THR A 28 6.09 -11.73 -4.37
N LYS A 29 5.28 -12.68 -4.84
CA LYS A 29 4.69 -12.60 -6.19
C LYS A 29 3.90 -11.29 -6.35
N GLY A 30 4.16 -10.57 -7.45
CA GLY A 30 3.51 -9.29 -7.75
C GLY A 30 4.09 -8.07 -7.03
N SER A 31 5.22 -8.23 -6.31
CA SER A 31 5.87 -7.07 -5.67
C SER A 31 6.37 -6.10 -6.72
N LEU A 32 6.09 -4.82 -6.50
CA LEU A 32 6.63 -3.72 -7.26
C LEU A 32 7.72 -3.06 -6.40
N PHE A 33 8.94 -2.92 -6.90
CA PHE A 33 10.06 -2.32 -6.16
C PHE A 33 9.94 -0.78 -6.07
N LEU A 34 8.79 -0.34 -5.57
CA LEU A 34 8.41 1.04 -5.33
C LEU A 34 8.42 1.28 -3.82
N LEU A 35 9.11 2.33 -3.37
CA LEU A 35 9.10 2.69 -1.95
C LEU A 35 7.71 3.15 -1.52
N PRO A 36 7.21 2.71 -0.35
CA PRO A 36 5.89 3.08 0.12
C PRO A 36 5.85 4.57 0.52
N PRO A 37 4.65 5.15 0.63
CA PRO A 37 4.50 6.48 1.22
C PRO A 37 5.07 6.55 2.64
N PRO A 38 5.53 7.72 3.09
CA PRO A 38 5.95 7.91 4.47
C PRO A 38 4.77 7.76 5.44
N ASP A 39 5.05 7.36 6.68
CA ASP A 39 4.05 7.19 7.73
C ASP A 39 3.15 8.42 7.94
N SER A 40 3.70 9.63 7.74
CA SER A 40 2.93 10.87 7.80
C SER A 40 1.77 10.90 6.79
N ALA A 41 2.01 10.45 5.56
CA ALA A 41 0.98 10.37 4.51
C ALA A 41 -0.02 9.24 4.80
N LEU A 42 0.43 8.12 5.37
CA LEU A 42 -0.48 7.06 5.82
C LEU A 42 -1.40 7.56 6.93
N ARG A 43 -0.86 8.29 7.92
CA ARG A 43 -1.62 8.93 8.99
C ARG A 43 -2.60 9.96 8.45
N GLU A 44 -2.19 10.78 7.50
CA GLU A 44 -3.05 11.80 6.89
C GLU A 44 -4.26 11.13 6.24
N THR A 45 -4.05 10.19 5.31
CA THR A 45 -5.14 9.55 4.57
C THR A 45 -6.03 8.69 5.46
N TYR A 46 -5.49 8.08 6.51
CA TYR A 46 -6.26 7.31 7.49
C TYR A 46 -7.14 8.21 8.37
N ASN A 47 -6.62 9.36 8.81
CA ASN A 47 -7.31 10.30 9.69
C ASN A 47 -8.24 11.26 8.94
N ALA A 48 -8.01 11.47 7.64
CA ALA A 48 -8.87 12.28 6.80
C ALA A 48 -10.27 11.66 6.66
N PRO A 49 -11.33 12.48 6.65
CA PRO A 49 -12.68 12.00 6.40
C PRO A 49 -12.82 11.51 4.95
N PRO A 50 -13.46 10.36 4.68
CA PRO A 50 -13.58 9.82 3.32
C PRO A 50 -14.51 10.64 2.42
N ARG A 51 -15.29 11.56 3.01
CA ARG A 51 -16.17 12.51 2.30
C ARG A 51 -16.19 13.83 3.09
N PRO A 52 -16.32 15.00 2.45
CA PRO A 52 -16.28 16.29 3.15
C PRO A 52 -17.31 16.45 4.29
N LYS A 53 -18.43 15.71 4.25
CA LYS A 53 -19.53 15.83 5.22
C LYS A 53 -19.48 14.84 6.38
N THR A 54 -18.56 13.87 6.38
CA THR A 54 -18.46 12.93 7.50
C THR A 54 -17.51 13.46 8.57
N ARG A 55 -17.93 13.35 9.84
CA ARG A 55 -17.12 13.71 11.01
C ARG A 55 -16.15 12.61 11.43
N MET A 56 -16.29 11.39 10.91
CA MET A 56 -15.38 10.27 11.18
C MET A 56 -14.26 10.19 10.15
N SER A 57 -13.08 9.79 10.62
CA SER A 57 -11.95 9.45 9.76
C SER A 57 -12.22 8.21 8.89
N SER A 58 -11.45 8.07 7.79
CA SER A 58 -11.51 6.90 6.92
C SER A 58 -11.23 5.61 7.68
N GLY A 59 -10.25 5.64 8.60
CA GLY A 59 -9.95 4.56 9.53
C GLY A 59 -11.14 4.15 10.38
N ALA A 60 -11.81 5.11 11.03
CA ALA A 60 -12.96 4.84 11.88
C ALA A 60 -14.16 4.29 11.10
N VAL A 61 -14.45 4.85 9.91
CA VAL A 61 -15.52 4.35 9.04
C VAL A 61 -15.24 2.91 8.61
N ALA A 62 -14.02 2.61 8.19
CA ALA A 62 -13.64 1.26 7.79
C ALA A 62 -13.72 0.28 8.98
N LEU A 63 -13.34 0.74 10.18
CA LEU A 63 -13.36 -0.08 11.39
C LEU A 63 -14.80 -0.40 11.79
N CYS A 64 -15.71 0.59 11.80
CA CYS A 64 -17.12 0.33 12.04
C CYS A 64 -17.69 -0.68 11.03
N LYS A 65 -17.40 -0.50 9.73
CA LYS A 65 -17.84 -1.45 8.69
C LYS A 65 -17.25 -2.84 8.88
N HIS A 66 -16.01 -2.96 9.36
CA HIS A 66 -15.39 -4.25 9.65
C HIS A 66 -16.21 -5.01 10.69
N PHE A 67 -16.57 -4.35 11.78
CA PHE A 67 -17.40 -4.93 12.84
C PHE A 67 -18.85 -5.21 12.40
N GLU A 68 -19.45 -4.36 11.56
CA GLU A 68 -20.79 -4.59 11.01
C GLU A 68 -20.84 -5.81 10.06
N ARG A 69 -19.78 -6.06 9.29
CA ARG A 69 -19.72 -7.14 8.29
C ARG A 69 -19.29 -8.49 8.87
N GLY A 70 -18.38 -8.48 9.83
CA GLY A 70 -17.70 -9.70 10.29
C GLY A 70 -18.51 -10.57 11.24
N GLY A 71 -19.72 -10.16 11.67
CA GLY A 71 -20.42 -10.82 12.79
C GLY A 71 -19.63 -10.79 14.12
N ALA A 72 -18.39 -10.29 14.10
CA ALA A 72 -17.48 -10.06 15.21
C ALA A 72 -17.90 -8.85 16.07
N SER A 73 -19.19 -8.55 16.06
CA SER A 73 -19.78 -7.79 17.14
C SER A 73 -19.43 -8.51 18.44
N SER A 74 -19.05 -7.75 19.45
CA SER A 74 -18.95 -8.24 20.84
C SER A 74 -20.32 -8.67 21.39
N GLU A 75 -21.30 -8.97 20.53
CA GLU A 75 -22.67 -9.40 20.79
C GLU A 75 -22.76 -10.63 21.70
N ARG A 76 -21.66 -11.39 21.87
CA ARG A 76 -21.55 -12.49 22.83
C ARG A 76 -20.52 -12.27 23.94
N GLY A 77 -20.06 -11.04 24.16
CA GLY A 77 -19.04 -10.71 25.16
C GLY A 77 -17.62 -11.15 24.79
N VAL A 78 -17.41 -11.70 23.59
CA VAL A 78 -16.10 -12.10 23.08
C VAL A 78 -15.47 -10.92 22.34
N ALA A 79 -14.25 -10.55 22.69
CA ALA A 79 -13.50 -9.52 21.97
C ALA A 79 -13.14 -10.01 20.57
N HIS A 80 -13.21 -9.11 19.58
CA HIS A 80 -12.68 -9.41 18.25
C HIS A 80 -11.19 -9.74 18.38
N PRO A 81 -10.69 -10.83 17.77
CA PRO A 81 -9.34 -11.32 18.02
C PRO A 81 -8.20 -10.40 17.54
N PHE A 82 -8.52 -9.35 16.78
CA PHE A 82 -7.54 -8.53 16.04
C PHE A 82 -7.76 -7.03 16.26
N TRP A 83 -9.01 -6.57 16.27
CA TRP A 83 -9.34 -5.15 16.26
C TRP A 83 -10.10 -4.73 17.52
N THR A 84 -9.92 -3.48 17.95
CA THR A 84 -10.69 -2.91 19.06
C THR A 84 -12.02 -2.38 18.53
N LEU A 85 -13.13 -2.73 19.19
CA LEU A 85 -14.47 -2.28 18.82
C LEU A 85 -14.61 -0.76 18.96
N PRO A 86 -14.91 -0.02 17.86
CA PRO A 86 -15.11 1.42 17.92
C PRO A 86 -16.43 1.77 18.62
N LYS A 87 -16.36 2.39 19.81
CA LYS A 87 -17.51 2.80 20.63
C LYS A 87 -17.50 4.32 20.89
N GLY A 88 -18.64 4.83 21.37
CA GLY A 88 -18.79 6.25 21.73
C GLY A 88 -19.12 7.16 20.54
N SER A 89 -18.78 8.44 20.67
CA SER A 89 -19.03 9.45 19.63
C SER A 89 -18.17 9.22 18.38
N ASN A 90 -18.44 9.96 17.30
CA ASN A 90 -17.63 9.91 16.08
C ASN A 90 -16.16 10.28 16.35
N GLU A 91 -15.93 11.20 17.28
CA GLU A 91 -14.60 11.62 17.73
C GLU A 91 -13.91 10.50 18.52
N ASN A 92 -14.63 9.82 19.43
CA ASN A 92 -14.08 8.68 20.15
C ASN A 92 -13.69 7.54 19.20
N LYS A 93 -14.55 7.21 18.23
CA LYS A 93 -14.27 6.19 17.20
C LYS A 93 -13.04 6.57 16.36
N THR A 94 -12.91 7.84 16.01
CA THR A 94 -11.74 8.38 15.30
C THR A 94 -10.46 8.26 16.12
N GLN A 95 -10.52 8.57 17.42
CA GLN A 95 -9.39 8.43 18.33
C GLN A 95 -8.96 6.95 18.50
N ILE A 96 -9.92 6.04 18.69
CA ILE A 96 -9.66 4.60 18.78
C ILE A 96 -8.98 4.10 17.50
N ALA A 97 -9.53 4.45 16.33
CA ALA A 97 -8.95 4.09 15.05
C ALA A 97 -7.50 4.61 14.92
N ARG A 98 -7.26 5.86 15.30
CA ARG A 98 -5.91 6.44 15.27
C ARG A 98 -4.92 5.68 16.15
N GLN A 99 -5.32 5.31 17.37
CA GLN A 99 -4.48 4.49 18.26
C GLN A 99 -4.15 3.12 17.66
N ILE A 100 -5.12 2.49 16.98
CA ILE A 100 -4.89 1.23 16.27
C ILE A 100 -3.87 1.41 15.14
N LEU A 101 -3.93 2.51 14.38
CA LEU A 101 -2.92 2.81 13.36
C LEU A 101 -1.54 3.04 13.98
N ASP A 102 -1.45 3.84 15.05
CA ASP A 102 -0.21 4.11 15.77
C ASP A 102 0.45 2.81 16.23
N GLN A 103 -0.33 1.90 16.84
CA GLN A 103 0.13 0.58 17.25
C GLN A 103 0.54 -0.30 16.06
N MET A 104 -0.27 -0.34 15.00
CA MET A 104 0.04 -1.16 13.83
C MET A 104 1.34 -0.75 13.16
N LEU A 105 1.60 0.55 13.01
CA LEU A 105 2.86 1.03 12.42
C LEU A 105 4.07 0.69 13.30
N ALA A 106 3.91 0.68 14.63
CA ALA A 106 4.97 0.26 15.56
C ALA A 106 5.23 -1.26 15.52
N ASP A 107 4.18 -2.07 15.41
CA ASP A 107 4.25 -3.54 15.45
C ASP A 107 4.39 -4.18 14.06
N THR A 108 4.58 -3.39 13.01
CA THR A 108 4.65 -3.91 11.64
C THR A 108 5.92 -4.73 11.44
N VAL A 109 5.75 -5.99 11.05
CA VAL A 109 6.85 -6.90 10.70
C VAL A 109 6.86 -7.26 9.22
N TRP A 110 5.78 -6.94 8.51
CA TRP A 110 5.59 -7.24 7.10
C TRP A 110 5.16 -5.98 6.38
N LYS A 111 5.92 -5.59 5.34
CA LYS A 111 5.62 -4.46 4.46
C LYS A 111 5.80 -4.90 3.02
N ASN A 112 4.82 -4.63 2.17
CA ASN A 112 4.94 -4.93 0.74
C ASN A 112 4.11 -3.96 -0.12
N VAL A 113 4.67 -3.54 -1.25
CA VAL A 113 3.98 -2.83 -2.33
C VAL A 113 3.80 -3.82 -3.48
N MET A 114 2.56 -4.05 -3.87
CA MET A 114 2.20 -5.01 -4.93
C MET A 114 1.46 -4.29 -6.05
N LEU A 115 1.83 -4.57 -7.29
CA LEU A 115 1.07 -4.11 -8.45
C LEU A 115 -0.24 -4.89 -8.54
N LEU A 116 -1.38 -4.19 -8.55
CA LEU A 116 -2.69 -4.82 -8.69
C LEU A 116 -3.10 -4.90 -10.16
N HIS A 117 -2.98 -3.79 -10.87
CA HIS A 117 -3.09 -3.66 -12.32
C HIS A 117 -2.38 -2.37 -12.75
N THR A 118 -2.28 -2.13 -14.05
CA THR A 118 -1.66 -0.91 -14.59
C THR A 118 -2.27 0.34 -13.95
N GLY A 119 -1.40 1.22 -13.45
CA GLY A 119 -1.78 2.46 -12.77
C GLY A 119 -2.21 2.33 -11.30
N LEU A 120 -2.27 1.12 -10.74
CA LEU A 120 -2.71 0.90 -9.36
C LEU A 120 -1.88 -0.15 -8.62
N ALA A 121 -1.22 0.30 -7.55
CA ALA A 121 -0.55 -0.57 -6.60
C ALA A 121 -1.28 -0.61 -5.25
N VAL A 122 -0.87 -1.56 -4.41
CA VAL A 122 -1.38 -1.73 -3.05
C VAL A 122 -0.20 -1.77 -2.11
N TYR A 123 -0.24 -0.96 -1.06
CA TYR A 123 0.68 -1.08 0.06
C TYR A 123 0.00 -1.79 1.22
N GLU A 124 0.57 -2.90 1.66
CA GLU A 124 0.11 -3.67 2.80
C GLU A 124 1.14 -3.68 3.92
N ILE A 125 0.65 -3.48 5.15
CA ILE A 125 1.40 -3.71 6.38
C ILE A 125 0.70 -4.79 7.20
N ARG A 126 1.46 -5.68 7.84
CA ARG A 126 0.94 -6.69 8.79
C ARG A 126 1.85 -6.79 10.01
N ASN A 127 1.25 -7.11 11.15
CA ASN A 127 1.97 -7.45 12.37
C ASN A 127 2.31 -8.95 12.40
N ALA A 128 3.00 -9.39 13.45
CA ALA A 128 3.40 -10.79 13.62
C ALA A 128 2.22 -11.78 13.68
N LYS A 129 1.03 -11.32 14.06
CA LYS A 129 -0.21 -12.12 14.08
C LYS A 129 -0.91 -12.18 12.73
N GLY A 130 -0.28 -11.67 11.66
CA GLY A 130 -0.76 -11.80 10.28
C GLY A 130 -1.87 -10.82 9.86
N PHE A 131 -2.51 -10.12 10.80
CA PHE A 131 -3.50 -9.09 10.49
C PHE A 131 -2.84 -7.73 10.26
N GLY A 132 -3.56 -6.82 9.59
CA GLY A 132 -2.92 -5.64 9.04
C GLY A 132 -3.82 -4.57 8.46
N MET A 133 -3.22 -3.70 7.67
CA MET A 133 -3.87 -2.59 7.00
C MET A 133 -3.39 -2.47 5.56
N ARG A 134 -4.25 -1.94 4.69
CA ARG A 134 -3.89 -1.69 3.29
C ARG A 134 -4.31 -0.32 2.78
N TRP A 135 -3.46 0.21 1.91
CA TRP A 135 -3.70 1.40 1.10
C TRP A 135 -3.67 1.04 -0.38
N THR A 136 -4.46 1.73 -1.19
CA THR A 136 -4.24 1.77 -2.63
C THR A 136 -3.36 2.97 -2.97
N LEU A 137 -2.49 2.77 -3.95
CA LEU A 137 -1.57 3.75 -4.47
C LEU A 137 -1.88 3.93 -5.95
N ASP A 138 -2.38 5.11 -6.32
CA ASP A 138 -2.45 5.47 -7.73
C ASP A 138 -1.02 5.80 -8.15
N ILE A 139 -0.56 5.16 -9.24
CA ILE A 139 0.82 5.25 -9.70
C ILE A 139 0.86 5.65 -11.18
N GLU A 140 1.83 6.48 -11.51
CA GLU A 140 2.09 6.93 -12.89
C GLU A 140 3.54 6.65 -13.23
N GLU A 141 3.79 6.27 -14.48
CA GLU A 141 5.15 6.06 -14.98
C GLU A 141 5.88 7.41 -15.02
N ARG A 142 7.12 7.45 -14.54
CA ARG A 142 7.97 8.63 -14.72
C ARG A 142 8.48 8.63 -16.16
N GLU A 143 8.11 9.64 -16.91
CA GLU A 143 8.78 9.94 -18.17
C GLU A 143 10.13 10.60 -17.87
N ASP A 144 11.22 9.95 -18.28
CA ASP A 144 12.54 10.57 -18.22
C ASP A 144 12.54 11.83 -19.08
N GLN A 145 12.62 13.02 -18.45
CA GLN A 145 12.82 14.29 -19.16
C GLN A 145 14.27 14.43 -19.67
N ASN A 146 14.85 13.38 -20.25
CA ASN A 146 16.14 13.43 -20.95
C ASN A 146 16.01 13.93 -22.40
N ASN A 147 15.08 14.85 -22.67
CA ASN A 147 15.15 15.69 -23.86
C ASN A 147 15.74 17.05 -23.45
N VAL A 148 17.05 17.05 -23.21
CA VAL A 148 17.84 18.29 -23.18
C VAL A 148 17.75 18.90 -24.58
N THR A 149 16.87 19.88 -24.73
CA THR A 149 16.83 20.79 -25.86
C THR A 149 18.13 21.59 -25.87
N THR A 150 19.10 21.12 -26.66
CA THR A 150 20.25 21.92 -27.05
C THR A 150 19.99 22.49 -28.45
N ALA A 151 19.74 23.79 -28.46
CA ALA A 151 20.02 24.80 -29.49
C ALA A 151 19.44 24.69 -30.93
N ASP A 152 18.84 25.83 -31.28
CA ASP A 152 18.87 26.55 -32.55
C ASP A 152 17.93 26.19 -33.71
N GLU A 153 17.46 27.29 -34.28
CA GLU A 153 16.44 27.46 -35.31
C GLU A 153 16.82 26.80 -36.65
N THR A 154 15.75 26.50 -37.41
CA THR A 154 15.63 26.63 -38.88
C THR A 154 15.24 25.34 -39.63
N GLU A 155 13.98 25.38 -40.09
CA GLU A 155 13.41 24.83 -41.33
C GLU A 155 12.98 23.36 -41.49
N MET A 156 11.85 23.26 -42.19
CA MET A 156 11.07 22.09 -42.55
C MET A 156 11.85 21.05 -43.37
N ALA A 157 11.78 19.79 -42.96
CA ALA A 157 11.67 18.67 -43.89
C ALA A 157 11.07 17.42 -43.21
N LYS A 158 10.11 16.81 -43.89
CA LYS A 158 9.51 15.51 -43.56
C LYS A 158 10.59 14.42 -43.54
N SER A 159 10.61 13.62 -42.48
CA SER A 159 11.01 12.22 -42.56
C SER A 159 10.17 11.39 -41.59
N ASN A 160 9.38 10.48 -42.16
CA ASN A 160 8.81 9.34 -41.45
C ASN A 160 9.93 8.53 -40.76
N SER A 161 9.53 7.83 -39.69
CA SER A 161 10.23 6.70 -39.05
C SER A 161 10.88 7.01 -37.70
N ALA A 162 10.11 6.83 -36.63
CA ALA A 162 10.56 6.04 -35.49
C ALA A 162 9.34 5.39 -34.84
N CYS A 163 9.25 4.07 -35.03
CA CYS A 163 8.41 3.17 -34.28
C CYS A 163 8.63 3.41 -32.77
N SER A 164 7.58 3.76 -32.03
CA SER A 164 7.62 3.93 -30.58
C SER A 164 7.87 2.57 -29.92
N GLN A 165 9.14 2.24 -29.69
CA GLN A 165 9.62 0.96 -29.14
C GLN A 165 9.53 0.84 -27.61
N ASP A 166 8.82 1.73 -26.90
CA ASP A 166 8.74 1.70 -25.42
C ASP A 166 7.48 1.04 -24.84
N LYS A 167 6.57 0.50 -25.67
CA LYS A 167 5.29 -0.04 -25.16
C LYS A 167 5.34 -1.46 -24.58
N ASP A 168 6.48 -2.16 -24.67
CA ASP A 168 6.59 -3.58 -24.34
C ASP A 168 7.46 -3.89 -23.10
N LYS A 169 7.89 -2.88 -22.34
CA LYS A 169 8.55 -3.15 -21.04
C LYS A 169 7.53 -3.70 -20.05
N ASP A 170 7.91 -4.78 -19.38
CA ASP A 170 7.12 -5.37 -18.29
C ASP A 170 6.77 -4.27 -17.28
N ASP A 171 5.52 -4.23 -16.80
CA ASP A 171 5.09 -3.22 -15.85
C ASP A 171 5.97 -3.25 -14.59
N PHE A 172 6.57 -4.39 -14.23
CA PHE A 172 7.51 -4.48 -13.11
C PHE A 172 8.87 -3.79 -13.33
N GLU A 173 9.20 -3.43 -14.57
CA GLU A 173 10.46 -2.77 -14.93
C GLU A 173 10.35 -1.24 -15.04
N LYS A 174 9.13 -0.69 -15.12
CA LYS A 174 8.88 0.75 -15.27
C LYS A 174 9.16 1.53 -13.98
N ASP A 175 9.62 2.76 -14.10
CA ASP A 175 9.77 3.64 -12.94
C ASP A 175 8.44 4.31 -12.64
N PHE A 176 7.94 4.15 -11.42
CA PHE A 176 6.65 4.70 -11.01
C PHE A 176 6.81 5.74 -9.92
N GLN A 177 5.91 6.72 -9.94
CA GLN A 177 5.68 7.63 -8.83
C GLN A 177 4.27 7.48 -8.28
N ILE A 178 4.14 7.64 -6.96
CA ILE A 178 2.85 7.62 -6.27
C ILE A 178 2.21 9.00 -6.42
N THR A 179 1.04 9.06 -7.05
CA THR A 179 0.28 10.31 -7.24
C THR A 179 -0.87 10.45 -6.25
N LYS A 180 -1.39 9.34 -5.74
CA LYS A 180 -2.45 9.35 -4.73
C LYS A 180 -2.38 8.16 -3.79
N ILE A 181 -2.76 8.41 -2.55
CA ILE A 181 -2.79 7.41 -1.48
C ILE A 181 -4.20 7.37 -0.92
N ASN A 182 -4.78 6.18 -0.79
CA ASN A 182 -6.10 6.03 -0.17
C ASN A 182 -6.11 4.85 0.80
N PHE A 183 -6.51 5.09 2.04
CA PHE A 183 -6.73 3.99 2.99
C PHE A 183 -7.89 3.12 2.51
N ARG A 184 -7.65 1.82 2.39
CA ARG A 184 -8.61 0.88 1.81
C ARG A 184 -9.28 0.01 2.86
N GLY A 185 -8.58 -0.37 3.91
CA GLY A 185 -9.19 -1.10 5.02
C GLY A 185 -8.24 -1.98 5.82
N PHE A 186 -8.86 -2.78 6.68
CA PHE A 186 -8.20 -3.74 7.56
C PHE A 186 -8.04 -5.09 6.85
N LEU A 187 -7.01 -5.83 7.25
CA LEU A 187 -6.67 -7.14 6.74
C LEU A 187 -6.74 -8.15 7.88
N GLU A 188 -7.38 -9.28 7.64
CA GLU A 188 -7.31 -10.45 8.52
C GLU A 188 -6.07 -11.30 8.17
N PRO A 189 -5.69 -12.24 9.04
CA PRO A 189 -4.73 -13.28 8.67
C PRO A 189 -5.15 -13.96 7.37
N ILE A 190 -4.17 -14.32 6.55
CA ILE A 190 -4.41 -15.02 5.28
C ILE A 190 -4.99 -16.40 5.60
N ALA A 191 -6.22 -16.62 5.15
CA ALA A 191 -6.95 -17.86 5.42
C ALA A 191 -6.16 -19.09 4.97
N GLY A 192 -6.07 -20.09 5.86
CA GLY A 192 -5.34 -21.33 5.60
C GLY A 192 -3.83 -21.26 5.87
N MET A 193 -3.30 -20.09 6.26
CA MET A 193 -1.89 -19.89 6.56
C MET A 193 -1.62 -19.63 8.06
N ASP A 194 -2.60 -19.90 8.92
CA ASP A 194 -2.50 -19.64 10.37
C ASP A 194 -1.35 -20.41 11.03
N HIS A 195 -1.00 -21.57 10.47
CA HIS A 195 0.12 -22.40 10.92
C HIS A 195 1.50 -21.72 10.77
N GLU A 196 1.62 -20.69 9.92
CA GLU A 196 2.87 -19.92 9.71
C GLU A 196 2.97 -18.68 10.61
N LEU A 197 2.01 -18.47 11.52
CA LEU A 197 1.97 -17.34 12.45
C LEU A 197 2.41 -17.72 13.87
N ASN A 198 2.59 -19.01 14.14
CA ASN A 198 2.95 -19.54 15.45
C ASN A 198 4.48 -19.69 15.55
N ASP A 199 5.19 -18.57 15.72
CA ASP A 199 6.59 -18.56 16.19
C ASP A 199 6.72 -17.61 17.39
#